data_AF-A0A1Q7ST31-F1
#
_entry.id   AF-A0A1Q7ST31-F1
#
_cell.length_a   1.000
_cell.length_b   1.000
_cell.length_c   1.000
_cell.angle_alpha   90.00
_cell.angle_beta   90.00
_cell.angle_gamma   90.00
#
_symmetry.space_group_name_H-M   'P 1'
#
loop_
_entity.id
_entity.type
_entity.pdbx_description
1 polymer ?
#
loop_
_entity_poly.entity_id
_entity_poly.type
_entity_poly.pdbx_seq_one_letter_code
_entity_poly.pdbx_strand_id
1 'polypeptide(L)'
;MIHFGIIPRMNRGIFAINELPDLAPRIQVGLLNILEERDIQIRGFPVRISLDLLMVFTANPEDYTNRGSIITPLKDRIASQILTHYPRKLEDARAITNSESWHERGGDLPPVKIPDFVLDILEEIAFRGRDSEYVDQKSGVSARLPIAAKEILVSQVERRLAKDHDAAPIPRIIDLAQLVPAVTGKVELVYEGEQEGALQVARHLIGTACRTVFDRHFPDAIREGSEPKLKNDRYKPILDWFAKGNRLELSDESDDESYCKTLEGIPGLLHLAKEFLASDSRCSRACVMELILEGLHQHSLLAKEDIARGATYSDMLGVMLKGLT
;
A
#
# COMPACT_ATOMS: atom_id res chain seq x y z
N MET A 1 37.18 15.23 34.29
CA MET A 1 36.04 15.66 33.45
C MET A 1 34.90 14.67 33.70
N ILE A 2 33.73 15.13 34.14
CA ILE A 2 32.54 14.26 34.33
C ILE A 2 31.77 14.25 33.01
N HIS A 3 31.63 13.08 32.40
CA HIS A 3 30.81 12.92 31.20
C HIS A 3 29.41 12.49 31.59
N PHE A 4 28.45 13.41 31.49
CA PHE A 4 27.04 13.06 31.63
C PHE A 4 26.60 12.21 30.45
N GLY A 5 26.07 11.01 30.75
CA GLY A 5 25.41 10.14 29.77
C GLY A 5 24.13 10.77 29.22
N ILE A 6 23.50 10.11 28.27
CA ILE A 6 22.33 10.66 27.56
C ILE A 6 21.11 10.85 28.49
N ILE A 7 20.90 9.95 29.45
CA ILE A 7 19.73 10.01 30.35
C ILE A 7 19.77 11.25 31.29
N PRO A 8 20.86 11.52 32.04
CA PRO A 8 20.93 12.72 32.88
C PRO A 8 20.81 14.03 32.10
N ARG A 9 21.23 14.05 30.83
CA ARG A 9 21.08 15.24 29.97
C ARG A 9 19.63 15.54 29.62
N MET A 10 18.75 14.54 29.68
CA MET A 10 17.33 14.67 29.37
C MET A 10 16.46 14.91 30.60
N ASN A 11 17.06 15.16 31.77
CA ASN A 11 16.33 15.40 33.02
C ASN A 11 15.26 16.48 32.85
N ARG A 12 14.08 16.24 33.42
CA ARG A 12 12.82 16.99 33.24
C ARG A 12 12.24 16.89 31.82
N GLY A 13 12.43 15.75 31.17
CA GLY A 13 12.02 15.50 29.79
C GLY A 13 11.50 14.09 29.54
N ILE A 14 11.22 13.81 28.27
CA ILE A 14 10.79 12.50 27.78
C ILE A 14 12.01 11.79 27.19
N PHE A 15 12.31 10.60 27.69
CA PHE A 15 13.37 9.74 27.16
C PHE A 15 12.76 8.52 26.49
N ALA A 16 12.77 8.50 25.16
CA ALA A 16 12.23 7.41 24.35
C ALA A 16 13.34 6.41 23.95
N ILE A 17 13.06 5.12 24.09
CA ILE A 17 13.93 4.02 23.66
C ILE A 17 13.16 3.16 22.65
N ASN A 18 13.73 2.99 21.47
CA ASN A 18 13.22 2.04 20.50
C ASN A 18 13.68 0.61 20.83
N GLU A 19 12.79 -0.37 20.65
CA GLU A 19 13.10 -1.80 20.72
C GLU A 19 13.82 -2.19 22.02
N LEU A 20 13.15 -1.95 23.15
CA LEU A 20 13.65 -2.32 24.48
C LEU A 20 14.16 -3.79 24.58
N PRO A 21 13.49 -4.79 23.95
CA PRO A 21 13.99 -6.16 23.88
C PRO A 21 15.42 -6.32 23.34
N ASP A 22 15.83 -5.47 22.40
CA ASP A 22 17.12 -5.56 21.72
C ASP A 22 18.28 -5.03 22.58
N LEU A 23 17.96 -4.33 23.67
CA LEU A 23 18.98 -3.87 24.60
C LEU A 23 19.58 -5.02 25.38
N ALA A 24 20.92 -5.04 25.44
CA ALA A 24 21.66 -5.99 26.26
C ALA A 24 21.14 -5.99 27.72
N PRO A 25 21.03 -7.16 28.39
CA PRO A 25 20.44 -7.26 29.73
C PRO A 25 21.04 -6.30 30.78
N ARG A 26 22.35 -6.03 30.70
CA ARG A 26 23.03 -5.07 31.57
C ARG A 26 22.47 -3.64 31.47
N ILE A 27 22.02 -3.23 30.28
CA ILE A 27 21.42 -1.92 30.04
C ILE A 27 20.01 -1.89 30.61
N GLN A 28 19.24 -2.97 30.42
CA GLN A 28 17.91 -3.11 31.01
C GLN A 28 17.95 -3.03 32.55
N VAL A 29 18.93 -3.65 33.20
CA VAL A 29 19.15 -3.53 34.66
C VAL A 29 19.51 -2.08 35.06
N GLY A 30 20.31 -1.39 34.25
CA GLY A 30 20.61 0.03 34.47
C GLY A 30 19.35 0.91 34.39
N LEU A 31 18.47 0.64 33.43
CA LEU A 31 17.17 1.33 33.30
C LEU A 31 16.25 1.04 34.48
N LEU A 32 16.23 -0.21 34.97
CA LEU A 32 15.46 -0.60 36.14
C LEU A 32 15.84 0.25 37.36
N ASN A 33 17.14 0.37 37.64
CA ASN A 33 17.62 1.17 38.76
C ASN A 33 17.19 2.63 38.64
N ILE A 34 17.18 3.19 37.42
CA ILE A 34 16.75 4.58 37.20
C ILE A 34 15.24 4.73 37.42
N LEU A 35 14.43 3.77 36.96
CA LEU A 35 12.98 3.79 37.18
C LEU A 35 12.60 3.63 38.65
N GLU A 36 13.38 2.84 39.40
CA GLU A 36 13.14 2.53 40.81
C GLU A 36 13.64 3.63 41.75
N GLU A 37 14.92 3.99 41.65
CA GLU A 37 15.57 4.95 42.57
C GLU A 37 15.40 6.40 42.12
N ARG A 38 15.08 6.64 40.84
CA ARG A 38 14.96 7.98 40.24
C ARG A 38 16.20 8.84 40.48
N ASP A 39 17.37 8.23 40.48
CA ASP A 39 18.64 8.91 40.57
C ASP A 39 19.72 8.21 39.74
N ILE A 40 20.87 8.87 39.60
CA ILE A 40 22.09 8.25 39.12
C ILE A 40 23.24 8.53 40.08
N GLN A 41 24.11 7.54 40.22
CA GLN A 41 25.34 7.66 40.99
C GLN A 41 26.57 7.65 40.07
N ILE A 42 27.52 8.54 40.35
CA ILE A 42 28.79 8.57 39.64
C ILE A 42 29.76 7.58 40.30
N ARG A 43 30.19 6.57 39.56
CA ARG A 43 31.15 5.57 40.07
C ARG A 43 32.44 6.27 40.54
N GLY A 44 32.87 5.98 41.76
CA GLY A 44 34.06 6.57 42.36
C GLY A 44 33.82 7.92 43.07
N PHE A 45 32.60 8.44 43.05
CA PHE A 45 32.24 9.67 43.76
C PHE A 45 30.97 9.46 44.61
N PRO A 46 30.90 10.02 45.83
CA PRO A 46 29.71 9.99 46.67
C PRO A 46 28.68 11.05 46.21
N VAL A 47 28.39 11.10 44.91
CA VAL A 47 27.46 12.06 44.30
C VAL A 47 26.29 11.30 43.71
N ARG A 48 25.08 11.63 44.18
CA ARG A 48 23.80 11.19 43.62
C ARG A 48 23.08 12.36 43.00
N ILE A 49 22.51 12.14 41.83
CA ILE A 49 21.80 13.18 41.07
C ILE A 49 20.40 12.66 40.81
N SER A 50 19.40 13.32 41.40
CA SER A 50 17.99 12.99 41.18
C SER A 50 17.59 13.23 39.73
N LEU A 51 16.75 12.32 39.22
CA LEU A 51 16.18 12.34 37.90
C LEU A 51 14.66 12.46 37.98
N ASP A 52 14.12 13.30 37.12
CA ASP A 52 12.70 13.53 36.91
C ASP A 52 12.44 13.35 35.42
N LEU A 53 12.00 12.15 35.01
CA LEU A 53 11.94 11.73 33.62
C LEU A 53 10.67 10.94 33.34
N LEU A 54 10.07 11.16 32.18
CA LEU A 54 9.13 10.21 31.59
C LEU A 54 9.90 9.30 30.64
N MET A 55 9.97 8.01 30.95
CA MET A 55 10.53 7.03 30.02
C MET A 55 9.44 6.43 29.14
N VAL A 56 9.70 6.35 27.84
CA VAL A 56 8.81 5.75 26.84
C VAL A 56 9.59 4.65 26.13
N PHE A 57 8.99 3.47 26.00
CA PHE A 57 9.63 2.32 25.38
C PHE A 57 8.76 1.79 24.24
N THR A 58 9.39 1.34 23.16
CA THR A 58 8.72 0.51 22.14
C THR A 58 9.26 -0.93 22.23
N ALA A 59 8.42 -1.89 21.87
CA ALA A 59 8.77 -3.31 21.84
C ALA A 59 7.82 -4.06 20.90
N ASN A 60 8.34 -5.02 20.14
CA ASN A 60 7.51 -5.92 19.35
C ASN A 60 6.95 -7.06 20.24
N PRO A 61 5.64 -7.37 20.15
CA PRO A 61 4.99 -8.43 20.94
C PRO A 61 5.57 -9.85 20.77
N GLU A 62 6.15 -10.16 19.61
CA GLU A 62 6.72 -11.48 19.30
C GLU A 62 8.05 -11.72 20.05
N ASP A 63 8.84 -10.66 20.27
CA ASP A 63 10.17 -10.73 20.90
C ASP A 63 10.13 -11.00 22.41
N TYR A 64 8.93 -11.05 22.99
CA TYR A 64 8.73 -11.46 24.37
C TYR A 64 9.13 -12.91 24.62
N THR A 65 9.22 -13.75 23.57
CA THR A 65 9.35 -15.19 23.74
C THR A 65 10.71 -15.79 23.40
N ASN A 66 11.52 -15.23 22.47
CA ASN A 66 12.65 -16.04 21.96
C ASN A 66 14.01 -15.41 21.66
N ARG A 67 14.33 -14.13 21.91
CA ARG A 67 15.73 -13.64 21.74
C ARG A 67 16.18 -12.43 22.56
N GLY A 68 15.28 -11.77 23.28
CA GLY A 68 15.61 -10.59 24.09
C GLY A 68 14.49 -10.19 25.04
N SER A 69 14.07 -11.09 25.94
CA SER A 69 12.97 -10.78 26.83
C SER A 69 13.30 -9.55 27.70
N ILE A 70 12.35 -8.61 27.75
CA ILE A 70 12.37 -7.53 28.75
C ILE A 70 12.41 -8.22 30.11
N ILE A 71 13.44 -7.95 30.92
CA ILE A 71 13.55 -8.59 32.23
C ILE A 71 12.29 -8.28 33.05
N THR A 72 11.70 -9.31 33.67
CA THR A 72 10.45 -9.18 34.44
C THR A 72 10.46 -8.00 35.42
N PRO A 73 11.56 -7.75 36.18
CA PRO A 73 11.60 -6.60 37.09
C PRO A 73 11.44 -5.24 36.40
N LEU A 74 11.99 -5.08 35.19
CA LEU A 74 11.84 -3.85 34.42
C LEU A 74 10.41 -3.69 33.91
N LYS A 75 9.81 -4.79 33.43
CA LYS A 75 8.41 -4.81 32.98
C LYS A 75 7.45 -4.39 34.10
N ASP A 76 7.69 -4.86 35.32
CA ASP A 76 6.85 -4.53 36.49
C ASP A 76 6.97 -3.07 36.94
N ARG A 77 7.96 -2.32 36.45
CA ARG A 77 8.14 -0.88 36.71
C ARG A 77 7.56 0.01 35.63
N ILE A 78 7.03 -0.56 34.54
CA ILE A 78 6.32 0.19 33.49
C ILE A 78 4.89 0.46 33.96
N ALA A 79 4.54 1.75 34.09
CA ALA A 79 3.26 2.17 34.63
C ALA A 79 2.06 1.93 33.69
N SER A 80 2.28 1.99 32.38
CA SER A 80 1.22 1.85 31.37
C SER A 80 1.78 1.22 30.10
N GLN A 81 0.97 0.37 29.46
CA GLN A 81 1.28 -0.26 28.19
C GLN A 81 0.20 0.10 27.16
N ILE A 82 0.63 0.57 25.99
CA ILE A 82 -0.25 0.84 24.85
C ILE A 82 0.01 -0.24 23.79
N LEU A 83 -1.05 -0.94 23.39
CA LEU A 83 -1.00 -1.88 22.28
C LEU A 83 -1.44 -1.16 21.00
N THR A 84 -0.50 -0.96 20.08
CA THR A 84 -0.78 -0.36 18.78
C THR A 84 -1.33 -1.39 17.81
N HIS A 85 -2.04 -0.93 16.79
CA HIS A 85 -2.54 -1.76 15.69
C HIS A 85 -2.48 -0.99 14.38
N TYR A 86 -2.51 -1.71 13.26
CA TYR A 86 -2.68 -1.09 11.94
C TYR A 86 -4.06 -0.42 11.81
N PRO A 87 -4.20 0.62 10.95
CA PRO A 87 -5.48 1.26 10.69
C PRO A 87 -6.55 0.24 10.30
N ARG A 88 -7.74 0.34 10.90
CA ARG A 88 -8.88 -0.56 10.63
C ARG A 88 -9.85 0.01 9.62
N LYS A 89 -9.86 1.34 9.49
CA LYS A 89 -10.71 2.07 8.55
C LYS A 89 -9.86 2.61 7.43
N LEU A 90 -10.41 2.56 6.23
CA LEU A 90 -9.79 3.10 5.02
C LEU A 90 -9.50 4.61 5.15
N GLU A 91 -10.41 5.37 5.76
CA GLU A 91 -10.26 6.80 6.00
C GLU A 91 -9.02 7.13 6.86
N ASP A 92 -8.85 6.41 7.98
CA ASP A 92 -7.68 6.58 8.86
C ASP A 92 -6.38 6.22 8.12
N ALA A 93 -6.41 5.13 7.35
CA ALA A 93 -5.26 4.66 6.56
C ALA A 93 -4.85 5.71 5.51
N ARG A 94 -5.83 6.25 4.77
CA ARG A 94 -5.62 7.32 3.79
C ARG A 94 -5.05 8.58 4.42
N ALA A 95 -5.55 8.98 5.58
CA ALA A 95 -5.05 10.15 6.29
C ALA A 95 -3.57 9.99 6.64
N ILE A 96 -3.18 8.82 7.16
CA ILE A 96 -1.79 8.49 7.48
C ILE A 96 -0.93 8.48 6.22
N THR A 97 -1.34 7.75 5.18
CA THR A 97 -0.54 7.70 3.94
C THR A 97 -0.40 9.07 3.29
N ASN A 98 -1.42 9.91 3.36
CA ASN A 98 -1.33 11.28 2.89
C ASN A 98 -0.37 12.12 3.73
N SER A 99 -0.34 11.99 5.06
CA SER A 99 0.60 12.76 5.90
C SER A 99 2.05 12.30 5.75
N GLU A 100 2.27 10.99 5.62
CA GLU A 100 3.62 10.40 5.68
C GLU A 100 4.30 10.25 4.32
N SER A 101 3.57 10.35 3.21
CA SER A 101 4.14 10.21 1.87
C SER A 101 4.81 11.49 1.38
N TRP A 102 6.01 11.35 0.81
CA TRP A 102 6.67 12.43 0.10
C TRP A 102 6.06 12.59 -1.30
N HIS A 103 4.90 13.25 -1.38
CA HIS A 103 4.15 13.47 -2.63
C HIS A 103 4.10 14.94 -3.06
N GLU A 104 4.30 15.88 -2.14
CA GLU A 104 4.51 17.30 -2.42
C GLU A 104 6.01 17.60 -2.50
N ARG A 105 6.63 17.30 -3.65
CA ARG A 105 8.10 17.33 -3.79
C ARG A 105 8.68 18.68 -4.20
N GLY A 106 7.82 19.62 -4.59
CA GLY A 106 8.24 20.90 -5.19
C GLY A 106 8.87 20.73 -6.58
N GLY A 107 9.33 21.84 -7.17
CA GLY A 107 9.95 21.87 -8.49
C GLY A 107 9.06 22.51 -9.58
N ASP A 108 9.51 22.42 -10.82
CA ASP A 108 8.85 23.04 -11.99
C ASP A 108 7.72 22.19 -12.57
N LEU A 109 7.58 20.92 -12.12
CA LEU A 109 6.52 20.04 -12.57
C LEU A 109 5.19 20.36 -11.85
N PRO A 110 4.04 20.24 -12.54
CA PRO A 110 2.74 20.42 -11.92
C PRO A 110 2.50 19.35 -10.84
N PRO A 111 1.77 19.68 -9.75
CA PRO A 111 1.50 18.74 -8.67
C PRO A 111 0.64 17.57 -9.17
N VAL A 112 1.04 16.36 -8.81
CA VAL A 112 0.32 15.13 -9.16
C VAL A 112 -1.01 15.07 -8.41
N LYS A 113 -2.11 14.96 -9.16
CA LYS A 113 -3.47 14.80 -8.65
C LYS A 113 -3.88 13.34 -8.71
N ILE A 114 -3.88 12.67 -7.55
CA ILE A 114 -4.30 11.27 -7.43
C ILE A 114 -5.80 11.25 -7.10
N PRO A 115 -6.66 10.62 -7.93
CA PRO A 115 -8.08 10.45 -7.60
C PRO A 115 -8.28 9.65 -6.32
N ASP A 116 -9.34 9.94 -5.57
CA ASP A 116 -9.66 9.30 -4.30
C ASP A 116 -9.73 7.77 -4.39
N PHE A 117 -10.35 7.25 -5.45
CA PHE A 117 -10.46 5.81 -5.64
C PHE A 117 -9.08 5.16 -5.91
N VAL A 118 -8.11 5.90 -6.47
CA VAL A 118 -6.75 5.38 -6.65
C VAL A 118 -6.02 5.34 -5.32
N LEU A 119 -6.23 6.34 -4.44
CA LEU A 119 -5.74 6.28 -3.06
C LEU A 119 -6.34 5.09 -2.31
N ASP A 120 -7.65 4.83 -2.49
CA ASP A 120 -8.31 3.65 -1.94
C ASP A 120 -7.62 2.36 -2.43
N ILE A 121 -7.25 2.26 -3.71
CA ILE A 121 -6.52 1.09 -4.24
C ILE A 121 -5.20 0.91 -3.51
N LEU A 122 -4.42 1.97 -3.31
CA LEU A 122 -3.11 1.89 -2.63
C LEU A 122 -3.24 1.34 -1.21
N GLU A 123 -4.25 1.78 -0.47
CA GLU A 123 -4.53 1.25 0.86
C GLU A 123 -5.01 -0.20 0.79
N GLU A 124 -5.95 -0.50 -0.12
CA GLU A 124 -6.49 -1.86 -0.26
C GLU A 124 -5.41 -2.90 -0.54
N ILE A 125 -4.30 -2.55 -1.22
CA ILE A 125 -3.16 -3.47 -1.37
C ILE A 125 -2.67 -3.97 0.00
N ALA A 126 -2.55 -3.08 0.98
CA ALA A 126 -2.14 -3.46 2.33
C ALA A 126 -3.23 -4.19 3.11
N PHE A 127 -4.51 -3.83 2.96
CA PHE A 127 -5.62 -4.56 3.60
C PHE A 127 -5.73 -5.99 3.04
N ARG A 128 -5.76 -6.14 1.71
CA ARG A 128 -5.81 -7.45 1.04
C ARG A 128 -4.56 -8.28 1.36
N GLY A 129 -3.38 -7.64 1.45
CA GLY A 129 -2.15 -8.31 1.85
C GLY A 129 -2.24 -8.91 3.26
N ARG A 130 -2.82 -8.19 4.22
CA ARG A 130 -3.00 -8.69 5.59
C ARG A 130 -4.01 -9.84 5.67
N ASP A 131 -5.00 -9.86 4.78
CA ASP A 131 -6.00 -10.93 4.69
C ASP A 131 -5.54 -12.11 3.79
N SER A 132 -4.34 -12.04 3.19
CA SER A 132 -3.88 -13.00 2.17
C SER A 132 -3.22 -14.24 2.75
N GLU A 133 -3.60 -15.41 2.26
CA GLU A 133 -2.96 -16.69 2.60
C GLU A 133 -1.49 -16.79 2.16
N TYR A 134 -1.05 -15.94 1.23
CA TYR A 134 0.33 -15.91 0.74
C TYR A 134 1.27 -15.08 1.62
N VAL A 135 0.74 -14.39 2.63
CA VAL A 135 1.47 -13.39 3.43
C VAL A 135 1.45 -13.76 4.90
N ASP A 136 2.55 -13.48 5.60
CA ASP A 136 2.65 -13.74 7.03
C ASP A 136 1.59 -12.91 7.80
N GLN A 137 0.73 -13.59 8.54
CA GLN A 137 -0.42 -12.99 9.23
C GLN A 137 -0.04 -12.22 10.51
N LYS A 138 1.14 -12.44 11.07
CA LYS A 138 1.61 -11.80 12.29
C LYS A 138 2.27 -10.45 12.00
N SER A 139 3.07 -10.37 10.95
CA SER A 139 3.85 -9.17 10.63
C SER A 139 4.10 -8.92 9.15
N GLY A 140 3.52 -9.73 8.25
CA GLY A 140 3.93 -9.79 6.86
C GLY A 140 3.54 -8.61 5.98
N VAL A 141 2.90 -7.55 6.50
CA VAL A 141 2.63 -6.33 5.72
C VAL A 141 3.06 -5.07 6.47
N SER A 142 4.06 -4.38 5.93
CA SER A 142 4.55 -3.13 6.50
C SER A 142 3.52 -2.00 6.45
N ALA A 143 3.46 -1.19 7.52
CA ALA A 143 2.73 0.08 7.50
C ALA A 143 3.21 1.04 6.38
N ARG A 144 4.46 0.88 5.94
CA ARG A 144 5.07 1.73 4.91
C ARG A 144 4.71 1.32 3.49
N LEU A 145 3.93 0.25 3.30
CA LEU A 145 3.56 -0.23 1.97
C LEU A 145 2.76 0.83 1.19
N PRO A 146 1.62 1.33 1.67
CA PRO A 146 0.84 2.32 0.92
C PRO A 146 1.61 3.63 0.70
N ILE A 147 2.44 4.03 1.68
CA ILE A 147 3.32 5.21 1.60
C ILE A 147 4.27 5.08 0.40
N ALA A 148 5.04 4.00 0.34
CA ALA A 148 5.98 3.78 -0.77
C ALA A 148 5.27 3.55 -2.10
N ALA A 149 4.11 2.89 -2.09
CA ALA A 149 3.30 2.72 -3.29
C ALA A 149 2.84 4.07 -3.84
N LYS A 150 2.34 4.97 -2.98
CA LYS A 150 1.97 6.34 -3.38
C LYS A 150 3.18 7.11 -3.92
N GLU A 151 4.33 7.03 -3.27
CA GLU A 151 5.56 7.69 -3.74
C GLU A 151 6.05 7.17 -5.09
N ILE A 152 5.95 5.86 -5.34
CA ILE A 152 6.28 5.27 -6.64
C ILE A 152 5.28 5.71 -7.70
N LEU A 153 3.98 5.74 -7.38
CA LEU A 153 2.95 6.20 -8.29
C LEU A 153 3.17 7.67 -8.70
N VAL A 154 3.46 8.54 -7.71
CA VAL A 154 3.82 9.94 -7.97
C VAL A 154 5.05 10.01 -8.87
N SER A 155 6.09 9.24 -8.58
CA SER A 155 7.32 9.21 -9.38
C SER A 155 7.07 8.76 -10.83
N GLN A 156 6.14 7.83 -11.05
CA GLN A 156 5.75 7.38 -12.39
C GLN A 156 5.02 8.48 -13.17
N VAL A 157 4.14 9.25 -12.52
CA VAL A 157 3.47 10.39 -13.14
C VAL A 157 4.48 11.51 -13.42
N GLU A 158 5.37 11.83 -12.48
CA GLU A 158 6.46 12.80 -12.66
C GLU A 158 7.38 12.42 -13.82
N ARG A 159 7.72 11.13 -13.96
CA ARG A 159 8.48 10.62 -15.11
C ARG A 159 7.76 10.90 -16.43
N ARG A 160 6.44 10.73 -16.50
CA ARG A 160 5.64 11.03 -17.70
C ARG A 160 5.65 12.53 -17.99
N LEU A 161 5.41 13.38 -16.99
CA LEU A 161 5.45 14.84 -17.08
C LEU A 161 6.82 15.39 -17.48
N ALA A 162 7.91 14.74 -17.05
CA ALA A 162 9.27 15.15 -17.39
C ALA A 162 9.63 14.82 -18.85
N LYS A 163 8.97 13.82 -19.45
CA LYS A 163 9.13 13.50 -20.88
C LYS A 163 8.22 14.35 -21.76
N ASP A 164 7.02 14.63 -21.28
CA ASP A 164 6.00 15.41 -21.97
C ASP A 164 5.38 16.41 -20.98
N HIS A 165 5.79 17.67 -21.12
CA HIS A 165 5.35 18.75 -20.23
C HIS A 165 3.86 19.09 -20.36
N ASP A 166 3.22 18.70 -21.47
CA ASP A 166 1.79 18.89 -21.68
C ASP A 166 0.95 17.71 -21.16
N ALA A 167 1.59 16.66 -20.65
CA ALA A 167 0.89 15.52 -20.08
C ALA A 167 0.09 15.91 -18.83
N ALA A 168 -1.01 15.21 -18.60
CA ALA A 168 -1.86 15.37 -17.43
C ALA A 168 -1.14 14.83 -16.18
N PRO A 169 -1.13 15.59 -15.08
CA PRO A 169 -0.51 15.17 -13.82
C PRO A 169 -1.41 14.21 -13.04
N ILE A 170 -1.91 13.16 -13.70
CA ILE A 170 -2.90 12.22 -13.17
C ILE A 170 -2.38 10.79 -13.41
N PRO A 171 -2.48 9.88 -12.41
CA PRO A 171 -2.12 8.48 -12.60
C PRO A 171 -3.14 7.75 -13.49
N ARG A 172 -2.66 6.70 -14.16
CA ARG A 172 -3.44 5.75 -14.96
C ARG A 172 -3.46 4.39 -14.24
N ILE A 173 -4.41 3.50 -14.50
CA ILE A 173 -4.45 2.19 -13.82
C ILE A 173 -3.26 1.32 -14.25
N ILE A 174 -2.80 1.47 -15.49
CA ILE A 174 -1.57 0.83 -15.97
C ILE A 174 -0.31 1.25 -15.18
N ASP A 175 -0.32 2.43 -14.56
CA ASP A 175 0.80 2.88 -13.73
C ASP A 175 0.92 2.04 -12.44
N LEU A 176 -0.16 1.35 -12.01
CA LEU A 176 -0.14 0.49 -10.82
C LEU A 176 0.79 -0.71 -10.96
N ALA A 177 1.11 -1.13 -12.19
CA ALA A 177 2.11 -2.18 -12.43
C ALA A 177 3.50 -1.79 -11.89
N GLN A 178 3.79 -0.50 -11.75
CA GLN A 178 5.05 0.00 -11.20
C GLN A 178 5.13 -0.15 -9.67
N LEU A 179 4.02 -0.48 -9.00
CA LEU A 179 3.97 -0.64 -7.54
C LEU A 179 4.60 -1.94 -7.05
N VAL A 180 4.90 -2.89 -7.95
CA VAL A 180 5.46 -4.20 -7.59
C VAL A 180 6.63 -4.10 -6.59
N PRO A 181 7.66 -3.24 -6.77
CA PRO A 181 8.76 -3.13 -5.81
C PRO A 181 8.33 -2.59 -4.44
N ALA A 182 7.27 -1.78 -4.39
CA ALA A 182 6.69 -1.32 -3.12
C ALA A 182 6.13 -2.49 -2.32
N VAL A 183 5.48 -3.42 -3.01
CA VAL A 183 4.84 -4.60 -2.43
C VAL A 183 5.89 -5.64 -2.07
N THR A 184 6.71 -6.09 -3.02
CA THR A 184 7.69 -7.16 -2.78
C THR A 184 8.75 -6.80 -1.73
N GLY A 185 9.09 -5.50 -1.59
CA GLY A 185 10.03 -5.04 -0.57
C GLY A 185 9.42 -4.80 0.82
N LYS A 186 8.09 -4.93 0.97
CA LYS A 186 7.36 -4.59 2.21
C LYS A 186 6.31 -5.63 2.60
N VAL A 187 6.31 -6.77 1.92
CA VAL A 187 5.49 -7.93 2.20
C VAL A 187 6.40 -9.12 2.47
N GLU A 188 6.16 -9.82 3.58
CA GLU A 188 6.84 -11.07 3.90
C GLU A 188 5.91 -12.23 3.54
N LEU A 189 6.41 -13.13 2.69
CA LEU A 189 5.62 -14.25 2.19
C LEU A 189 5.77 -15.46 3.10
N VAL A 190 4.68 -16.22 3.23
CA VAL A 190 4.75 -17.59 3.78
C VAL A 190 5.21 -18.56 2.69
N TYR A 191 5.38 -19.83 3.05
CA TYR A 191 5.85 -20.86 2.14
C TYR A 191 5.03 -20.94 0.84
N GLU A 192 3.70 -20.87 0.94
CA GLU A 192 2.77 -20.86 -0.18
C GLU A 192 3.01 -19.66 -1.11
N GLY A 193 3.21 -18.46 -0.56
CA GLY A 193 3.52 -17.26 -1.33
C GLY A 193 4.88 -17.32 -2.02
N GLU A 194 5.88 -17.92 -1.37
CA GLU A 194 7.21 -18.15 -1.96
C GLU A 194 7.14 -19.14 -3.15
N GLN A 195 6.23 -20.14 -3.10
CA GLN A 195 6.01 -21.06 -4.23
C GLN A 195 5.39 -20.36 -5.45
N GLU A 196 4.40 -19.49 -5.23
CA GLU A 196 3.80 -18.67 -6.31
C GLU A 196 4.78 -17.63 -6.86
N GLY A 197 5.67 -17.14 -6.00
CA GLY A 197 6.70 -16.17 -6.31
C GLY A 197 6.25 -14.73 -6.06
N ALA A 198 7.15 -13.93 -5.46
CA ALA A 198 6.85 -12.58 -4.98
C ALA A 198 6.25 -11.64 -6.02
N LEU A 199 6.68 -11.75 -7.29
CA LEU A 199 6.13 -10.94 -8.37
C LEU A 199 4.65 -11.25 -8.63
N GLN A 200 4.26 -12.53 -8.63
CA GLN A 200 2.88 -12.94 -8.88
C GLN A 200 1.99 -12.59 -7.71
N VAL A 201 2.45 -12.80 -6.48
CA VAL A 201 1.74 -12.38 -5.27
C VAL A 201 1.52 -10.86 -5.28
N ALA A 202 2.55 -10.07 -5.63
CA ALA A 202 2.40 -8.62 -5.70
C ALA A 202 1.36 -8.18 -6.74
N ARG A 203 1.38 -8.77 -7.94
CA ARG A 203 0.37 -8.50 -8.99
C ARG A 203 -1.03 -8.91 -8.54
N HIS A 204 -1.15 -10.06 -7.89
CA HIS A 204 -2.41 -10.56 -7.36
C HIS A 204 -2.99 -9.61 -6.29
N LEU A 205 -2.16 -9.09 -5.38
CA LEU A 205 -2.60 -8.13 -4.37
C LEU A 205 -3.05 -6.80 -5.00
N ILE A 206 -2.33 -6.30 -6.00
CA ILE A 206 -2.73 -5.08 -6.76
C ILE A 206 -4.05 -5.32 -7.49
N GLY A 207 -4.20 -6.44 -8.19
CA GLY A 207 -5.44 -6.81 -8.87
C GLY A 207 -6.62 -6.94 -7.92
N THR A 208 -6.44 -7.60 -6.78
CA THR A 208 -7.48 -7.76 -5.75
C THR A 208 -7.87 -6.42 -5.12
N ALA A 209 -6.91 -5.49 -4.96
CA ALA A 209 -7.20 -4.13 -4.52
C ALA A 209 -8.05 -3.36 -5.55
N CYS A 210 -7.68 -3.43 -6.84
CA CYS A 210 -8.49 -2.87 -7.93
C CYS A 210 -9.91 -3.44 -7.95
N ARG A 211 -10.05 -4.76 -7.79
CA ARG A 211 -11.34 -5.45 -7.70
C ARG A 211 -12.18 -4.91 -6.55
N THR A 212 -11.59 -4.78 -5.38
CA THR A 212 -12.28 -4.30 -4.16
C THR A 212 -12.81 -2.88 -4.34
N VAL A 213 -12.01 -2.00 -4.95
CA VAL A 213 -12.43 -0.62 -5.24
C VAL A 213 -13.47 -0.59 -6.36
N PHE A 214 -13.34 -1.42 -7.39
CA PHE A 214 -14.35 -1.56 -8.43
C PHE A 214 -15.70 -1.98 -7.83
N ASP A 215 -15.72 -3.02 -7.00
CA ASP A 215 -16.94 -3.55 -6.36
C ASP A 215 -17.60 -2.53 -5.41
N ARG A 216 -16.81 -1.61 -4.84
CA ARG A 216 -17.32 -0.53 -3.98
C ARG A 216 -18.09 0.54 -4.77
N HIS A 217 -17.66 0.83 -5.99
CA HIS A 217 -18.16 1.98 -6.76
C HIS A 217 -19.11 1.60 -7.89
N PHE A 218 -18.99 0.40 -8.44
CA PHE A 218 -19.74 -0.04 -9.61
C PHE A 218 -20.73 -1.14 -9.27
N PRO A 219 -21.80 -1.32 -10.06
CA PRO A 219 -22.73 -2.42 -9.87
C PRO A 219 -22.04 -3.79 -10.00
N ASP A 220 -22.51 -4.78 -9.26
CA ASP A 220 -21.98 -6.15 -9.37
C ASP A 220 -21.91 -6.64 -10.82
N ALA A 221 -20.71 -6.98 -11.28
CA ALA A 221 -20.48 -7.47 -12.64
C ALA A 221 -20.97 -8.92 -12.81
N ILE A 222 -20.76 -9.77 -11.80
CA ILE A 222 -21.09 -11.20 -11.83
C ILE A 222 -22.21 -11.57 -10.85
N ARG A 223 -22.97 -12.62 -11.17
CA ARG A 223 -23.92 -13.24 -10.23
C ARG A 223 -23.17 -14.18 -9.31
N GLU A 224 -23.53 -14.19 -8.03
CA GLU A 224 -23.06 -15.20 -7.09
C GLU A 224 -23.54 -16.60 -7.53
N GLY A 225 -22.62 -17.55 -7.66
CA GLY A 225 -22.87 -18.91 -8.14
C GLY A 225 -21.59 -19.62 -8.58
N SER A 226 -21.71 -20.89 -9.00
CA SER A 226 -20.57 -21.74 -9.40
C SER A 226 -19.93 -21.36 -10.75
N GLU A 227 -20.56 -20.50 -11.54
CA GLU A 227 -20.00 -19.97 -12.80
C GLU A 227 -20.17 -18.44 -12.84
N PRO A 228 -19.13 -17.67 -13.22
CA PRO A 228 -19.24 -16.23 -13.40
C PRO A 228 -20.17 -15.93 -14.57
N LYS A 229 -21.41 -15.55 -14.27
CA LYS A 229 -22.40 -15.09 -15.27
C LYS A 229 -22.62 -13.61 -15.09
N LEU A 230 -22.59 -12.88 -16.20
CA LEU A 230 -22.88 -11.45 -16.23
C LEU A 230 -24.21 -11.17 -15.50
N LYS A 231 -24.15 -10.40 -14.42
CA LYS A 231 -25.34 -10.00 -13.64
C LYS A 231 -25.99 -8.77 -14.24
N ASN A 232 -25.16 -7.84 -14.71
CA ASN A 232 -25.59 -6.51 -15.08
C ASN A 232 -25.34 -6.23 -16.56
N ASP A 233 -26.43 -5.99 -17.29
CA ASP A 233 -26.38 -5.72 -18.73
C ASP A 233 -25.64 -4.41 -19.08
N ARG A 234 -25.36 -3.55 -18.09
CA ARG A 234 -24.59 -2.31 -18.30
C ARG A 234 -23.18 -2.56 -18.83
N TYR A 235 -22.56 -3.69 -18.52
CA TYR A 235 -21.23 -4.05 -19.05
C TYR A 235 -21.29 -4.74 -20.41
N LYS A 236 -22.47 -5.18 -20.85
CA LYS A 236 -22.64 -5.93 -22.09
C LYS A 236 -22.08 -5.21 -23.33
N PRO A 237 -22.27 -3.89 -23.53
CA PRO A 237 -21.67 -3.20 -24.68
C PRO A 237 -20.14 -3.28 -24.73
N ILE A 238 -19.49 -3.31 -23.56
CA ILE A 238 -18.03 -3.45 -23.43
C ILE A 238 -17.63 -4.88 -23.78
N LEU A 239 -18.28 -5.87 -23.17
CA LEU A 239 -17.97 -7.28 -23.41
C LEU A 239 -18.25 -7.70 -24.86
N ASP A 240 -19.37 -7.26 -25.44
CA ASP A 240 -19.71 -7.49 -26.85
C ASP A 240 -18.70 -6.85 -27.80
N TRP A 241 -18.03 -5.77 -27.40
CA TRP A 241 -16.95 -5.17 -28.19
C TRP A 241 -15.72 -6.07 -28.24
N PHE A 242 -15.30 -6.64 -27.11
CA PHE A 242 -14.18 -7.60 -27.07
C PHE A 242 -14.54 -8.93 -27.74
N ALA A 243 -15.77 -9.44 -27.55
CA ALA A 243 -16.24 -10.69 -28.16
C ALA A 243 -16.25 -10.66 -29.71
N LYS A 244 -16.25 -9.46 -30.31
CA LYS A 244 -16.05 -9.27 -31.77
C LYS A 244 -14.60 -9.44 -32.22
N GLY A 245 -13.69 -9.81 -31.33
CA GLY A 245 -12.26 -9.98 -31.60
C GLY A 245 -11.44 -8.70 -31.50
N ASN A 246 -12.02 -7.60 -31.02
CA ASN A 246 -11.27 -6.38 -30.76
C ASN A 246 -10.31 -6.58 -29.57
N ARG A 247 -9.17 -5.90 -29.61
CA ARG A 247 -8.20 -5.85 -28.51
C ARG A 247 -7.93 -4.40 -28.15
N LEU A 248 -7.71 -4.15 -26.87
CA LEU A 248 -7.26 -2.86 -26.37
C LEU A 248 -5.82 -3.02 -25.89
N GLU A 249 -4.89 -2.34 -26.52
CA GLU A 249 -3.51 -2.25 -26.04
C GLU A 249 -3.31 -0.88 -25.38
N LEU A 250 -2.88 -0.89 -24.12
CA LEU A 250 -2.48 0.31 -23.38
C LEU A 250 -0.99 0.23 -23.10
N SER A 251 -0.28 1.34 -23.24
CA SER A 251 1.15 1.43 -22.92
C SER A 251 1.44 2.63 -21.99
N ASP A 252 2.41 2.45 -21.10
CA ASP A 252 2.89 3.51 -20.20
C ASP A 252 3.66 4.62 -20.96
N GLU A 253 4.02 4.38 -22.21
CA GLU A 253 4.66 5.36 -23.12
C GLU A 253 3.65 6.09 -24.03
N SER A 254 2.35 5.77 -23.96
CA SER A 254 1.34 6.47 -24.76
C SER A 254 1.11 7.89 -24.24
N ASP A 255 1.00 8.86 -25.16
CA ASP A 255 0.52 10.21 -24.84
C ASP A 255 -0.94 10.19 -24.34
N ASP A 256 -1.35 11.28 -23.68
CA ASP A 256 -2.69 11.35 -23.08
C ASP A 256 -3.82 11.37 -24.10
N GLU A 257 -3.61 11.93 -25.29
CA GLU A 257 -4.63 11.97 -26.33
C GLU A 257 -4.95 10.57 -26.83
N SER A 258 -3.91 9.81 -27.17
CA SER A 258 -3.99 8.41 -27.59
C SER A 258 -4.62 7.54 -26.50
N TYR A 259 -4.15 7.70 -25.25
CA TYR A 259 -4.70 6.97 -24.10
C TYR A 259 -6.21 7.24 -23.92
N CYS A 260 -6.61 8.53 -23.89
CA CYS A 260 -8.02 8.89 -23.73
C CYS A 260 -8.87 8.41 -24.90
N LYS A 261 -8.43 8.66 -26.14
CA LYS A 261 -9.18 8.33 -27.35
C LYS A 261 -9.40 6.82 -27.49
N THR A 262 -8.39 6.02 -27.16
CA THR A 262 -8.48 4.56 -27.27
C THR A 262 -9.52 4.00 -26.29
N LEU A 263 -9.55 4.51 -25.05
CA LEU A 263 -10.57 4.16 -24.06
C LEU A 263 -11.96 4.66 -24.46
N GLU A 264 -12.08 5.90 -24.94
CA GLU A 264 -13.33 6.51 -25.44
C GLU A 264 -13.94 5.75 -26.64
N GLY A 265 -13.11 5.03 -27.40
CA GLY A 265 -13.56 4.18 -28.50
C GLY A 265 -14.36 2.95 -28.07
N ILE A 266 -14.34 2.57 -26.80
CA ILE A 266 -15.04 1.38 -26.29
C ILE A 266 -16.49 1.73 -25.93
N PRO A 267 -17.49 1.09 -26.58
CA PRO A 267 -18.89 1.36 -26.31
C PRO A 267 -19.29 1.14 -24.85
N GLY A 268 -20.04 2.08 -24.28
CA GLY A 268 -20.57 1.99 -22.90
C GLY A 268 -19.60 2.39 -21.79
N LEU A 269 -18.29 2.38 -22.06
CA LEU A 269 -17.26 2.62 -21.04
C LEU A 269 -17.30 4.05 -20.49
N LEU A 270 -17.38 5.06 -21.39
CA LEU A 270 -17.47 6.47 -21.00
C LEU A 270 -18.75 6.77 -20.21
N HIS A 271 -19.86 6.12 -20.57
CA HIS A 271 -21.14 6.31 -19.89
C HIS A 271 -21.06 5.79 -18.45
N LEU A 272 -20.59 4.56 -18.27
CA LEU A 272 -20.40 3.96 -16.94
C LEU A 272 -19.45 4.78 -16.07
N ALA A 273 -18.33 5.22 -16.63
CA ALA A 273 -17.37 6.04 -15.89
C ALA A 273 -18.00 7.33 -15.35
N LYS A 274 -18.81 8.03 -16.16
CA LYS A 274 -19.51 9.25 -15.73
C LYS A 274 -20.61 9.01 -14.70
N GLU A 275 -21.26 7.85 -14.75
CA GLU A 275 -22.41 7.53 -13.89
C GLU A 275 -21.97 7.23 -12.45
N PHE A 276 -20.87 6.49 -12.27
CA PHE A 276 -20.51 5.93 -10.96
C PHE A 276 -19.34 6.63 -10.26
N LEU A 277 -18.45 7.30 -10.99
CA LEU A 277 -17.31 8.00 -10.41
C LEU A 277 -17.15 9.41 -10.99
N ALA A 278 -17.17 10.40 -10.11
CA ALA A 278 -16.92 11.78 -10.49
C ALA A 278 -15.48 11.95 -10.99
N SER A 279 -15.31 12.68 -12.10
CA SER A 279 -14.02 12.96 -12.71
C SER A 279 -13.98 14.40 -13.22
N ASP A 280 -12.92 15.12 -12.87
CA ASP A 280 -12.73 16.55 -13.10
C ASP A 280 -12.15 16.89 -14.49
N SER A 281 -11.59 15.90 -15.17
CA SER A 281 -10.85 16.06 -16.42
C SER A 281 -11.02 14.83 -17.32
N ARG A 282 -10.65 14.97 -18.61
CA ARG A 282 -10.69 13.85 -19.58
C ARG A 282 -9.77 12.71 -19.17
N CYS A 283 -8.55 13.01 -18.72
CA CYS A 283 -7.59 11.99 -18.26
C CYS A 283 -8.02 11.33 -16.94
N SER A 284 -8.57 12.09 -15.98
CA SER A 284 -9.19 11.50 -14.77
C SER A 284 -10.31 10.52 -15.15
N ARG A 285 -11.14 10.89 -16.13
CA ARG A 285 -12.23 10.03 -16.62
C ARG A 285 -11.72 8.78 -17.34
N ALA A 286 -10.66 8.92 -18.13
CA ALA A 286 -9.99 7.79 -18.77
C ALA A 286 -9.42 6.81 -17.72
N CYS A 287 -8.85 7.32 -16.62
CA CYS A 287 -8.40 6.47 -15.50
C CYS A 287 -9.55 5.66 -14.88
N VAL A 288 -10.74 6.28 -14.71
CA VAL A 288 -11.95 5.56 -14.28
C VAL A 288 -12.39 4.50 -15.29
N MET A 289 -12.34 4.83 -16.59
CA MET A 289 -12.66 3.88 -17.67
C MET A 289 -11.72 2.67 -17.65
N GLU A 290 -10.44 2.89 -17.40
CA GLU A 290 -9.47 1.82 -17.25
C GLU A 290 -9.73 0.96 -16.00
N LEU A 291 -10.15 1.57 -14.87
CA LEU A 291 -10.54 0.82 -13.66
C LEU A 291 -11.71 -0.13 -13.95
N ILE A 292 -12.67 0.27 -14.79
CA ILE A 292 -13.77 -0.61 -15.18
C ILE A 292 -13.24 -1.84 -15.91
N LEU A 293 -12.30 -1.67 -16.85
CA LEU A 293 -11.69 -2.79 -17.58
C LEU A 293 -10.87 -3.69 -16.65
N GLU A 294 -10.10 -3.11 -15.75
CA GLU A 294 -9.36 -3.85 -14.73
C GLU A 294 -10.33 -4.63 -13.83
N GLY A 295 -11.41 -4.01 -13.35
CA GLY A 295 -12.44 -4.68 -12.55
C GLY A 295 -13.09 -5.85 -13.29
N LEU A 296 -13.47 -5.67 -14.56
CA LEU A 296 -13.99 -6.75 -15.40
C LEU A 296 -12.97 -7.88 -15.60
N HIS A 297 -11.69 -7.56 -15.73
CA HIS A 297 -10.62 -8.55 -15.78
C HIS A 297 -10.51 -9.33 -14.46
N GLN A 298 -10.53 -8.64 -13.32
CA GLN A 298 -10.43 -9.26 -11.99
C GLN A 298 -11.66 -10.11 -11.61
N HIS A 299 -12.79 -9.93 -12.32
CA HIS A 299 -13.98 -10.79 -12.26
C HIS A 299 -14.00 -11.89 -13.32
N SER A 300 -12.89 -12.10 -14.03
CA SER A 300 -12.76 -13.06 -15.11
C SER A 300 -13.80 -12.88 -16.22
N LEU A 301 -14.16 -11.63 -16.55
CA LEU A 301 -14.99 -11.30 -17.71
C LEU A 301 -14.16 -10.84 -18.91
N LEU A 302 -12.95 -10.36 -18.66
CA LEU A 302 -11.95 -9.99 -19.67
C LEU A 302 -10.63 -10.70 -19.41
N ALA A 303 -9.93 -11.05 -20.48
CA ALA A 303 -8.52 -11.44 -20.39
C ALA A 303 -7.64 -10.19 -20.40
N LYS A 304 -6.53 -10.25 -19.65
CA LYS A 304 -5.47 -9.26 -19.66
C LYS A 304 -4.13 -9.96 -19.78
N GLU A 305 -3.30 -9.48 -20.69
CA GLU A 305 -1.91 -9.90 -20.85
C GLU A 305 -1.01 -8.71 -20.50
N ASP A 306 -0.19 -8.85 -19.46
CA ASP A 306 0.84 -7.87 -19.14
C ASP A 306 1.98 -7.95 -20.16
N ILE A 307 2.32 -6.82 -20.77
CA ILE A 307 3.48 -6.66 -21.64
C ILE A 307 4.52 -5.78 -20.92
N ALA A 308 5.78 -5.78 -21.39
CA ALA A 308 6.89 -5.14 -20.67
C ALA A 308 6.65 -3.66 -20.28
N ARG A 309 5.81 -2.95 -21.05
CA ARG A 309 5.49 -1.52 -20.89
C ARG A 309 4.01 -1.23 -21.10
N GLY A 310 3.15 -2.14 -20.67
CA GLY A 310 1.72 -1.99 -20.88
C GLY A 310 0.88 -3.21 -20.54
N ALA A 311 -0.36 -3.21 -21.03
CA ALA A 311 -1.30 -4.30 -20.89
C ALA A 311 -2.18 -4.39 -22.13
N THR A 312 -2.52 -5.62 -22.52
CA THR A 312 -3.50 -5.87 -23.58
C THR A 312 -4.74 -6.53 -22.99
N TYR A 313 -5.90 -5.90 -23.19
CA TYR A 313 -7.20 -6.50 -22.87
C TYR A 313 -7.80 -7.15 -24.10
N SER A 314 -8.43 -8.30 -23.90
CA SER A 314 -9.11 -9.06 -24.95
C SER A 314 -10.25 -9.90 -24.40
N ASP A 315 -11.01 -10.51 -25.31
CA ASP A 315 -12.04 -11.49 -24.94
C ASP A 315 -11.43 -12.70 -24.23
N MET A 316 -12.07 -13.13 -23.13
CA MET A 316 -11.59 -14.26 -22.33
C MET A 316 -11.76 -15.60 -23.07
N LEU A 317 -12.91 -15.81 -23.71
CA LEU A 317 -13.20 -17.06 -24.42
C LEU A 317 -12.26 -17.27 -25.60
N GLY A 318 -11.99 -16.20 -26.36
CA GLY A 318 -11.04 -16.21 -27.47
C GLY A 318 -9.62 -16.61 -27.05
N VAL A 319 -9.15 -16.18 -25.87
CA VAL A 319 -7.83 -16.56 -25.34
C VAL A 319 -7.82 -18.01 -24.89
N MET A 320 -8.83 -18.47 -24.14
CA MET A 320 -8.92 -19.86 -23.69
C MET A 320 -8.94 -20.87 -24.86
N LEU A 321 -9.66 -20.55 -25.94
CA LEU A 321 -9.72 -21.41 -27.13
C LEU A 321 -8.39 -21.47 -27.87
N LYS A 322 -7.61 -20.39 -27.90
CA LYS A 322 -6.26 -20.37 -28.50
C LYS A 322 -5.22 -21.11 -27.67
N GLY A 323 -5.35 -21.13 -26.34
CA GLY A 323 -4.43 -21.86 -25.46
C GLY A 323 -4.59 -23.39 -25.52
N LEU A 324 -5.68 -23.89 -26.09
CA LEU A 324 -5.98 -25.32 -26.25
C LEU A 324 -5.55 -25.90 -27.61
N THR A 325 -5.12 -25.04 -28.55
CA THR A 325 -4.68 -25.40 -29.90
C THR A 325 -3.19 -25.20 -30.07
#